data_AF-A0A562PNA9-F1
#
_entry.id   AF-A0A562PNA9-F1
#
_cell.length_a   1.000
_cell.length_b   1.000
_cell.length_c   1.000
_cell.angle_alpha   90.00
_cell.angle_beta   90.00
_cell.angle_gamma   90.00
#
_symmetry.space_group_name_H-M   'P 1'
#
loop_
_entity.id
_entity.type
_entity.pdbx_description
1 polymer ?
#
loop_
_entity_poly.entity_id
_entity_poly.type
_entity_poly.pdbx_seq_one_letter_code
_entity_poly.pdbx_strand_id
1 'polypeptide(L)'
;MRNIKFYALIVALFIGNLFTSCNKALEVDNSAVYIEENEFDSHQSKSNIPLVNNRETISRNFDFLPSSTTKQIVKHQYYTLSYNESHEQAEWVAYELKKDYIKNSNFKRPFFIEDVKVKTGSADWRNYKNTIYDKGHLCPAGDMEFNLDAYNDTFFTSNISPQKRSFNNGVWNRLEQKVRYWAVKYDGIYVITGGVLDSSLTTIGREKVSVPEYFFKILLDDSGEELKMIGFLVPNAESNKPLYSFVVSVDHIEKLTGIDFFPKLNDNIENQLEKNNDYKNWSFN
;
A
#
# COMPACT_ATOMS: atom_id res chain seq x y z
N MET A 1 22.96 46.44 -27.94
CA MET A 1 23.86 46.94 -26.87
C MET A 1 23.87 45.87 -25.77
N ARG A 2 24.66 44.80 -25.87
CA ARG A 2 26.09 44.67 -25.53
C ARG A 2 26.38 45.03 -24.06
N ASN A 3 26.54 44.02 -23.19
CA ASN A 3 27.80 43.83 -22.45
C ASN A 3 27.87 42.48 -21.72
N ILE A 4 28.99 41.80 -22.01
CA ILE A 4 29.52 40.53 -21.53
C ILE A 4 30.68 40.87 -20.57
N LYS A 5 30.82 40.17 -19.44
CA LYS A 5 32.07 40.04 -18.66
C LYS A 5 32.09 38.61 -18.08
N PHE A 6 32.73 37.62 -18.69
CA PHE A 6 34.16 37.23 -18.59
C PHE A 6 34.72 37.17 -17.16
N TYR A 7 34.93 35.96 -16.64
CA TYR A 7 36.05 35.62 -15.75
C TYR A 7 36.58 34.22 -16.12
N ALA A 8 37.88 34.17 -16.42
CA ALA A 8 38.70 33.00 -16.70
C ALA A 8 39.17 32.35 -15.37
N LEU A 9 39.09 31.03 -15.24
CA LEU A 9 40.16 30.03 -15.40
C LEU A 9 41.30 30.12 -14.37
N ILE A 10 41.34 29.16 -13.44
CA ILE A 10 42.60 28.61 -12.89
C ILE A 10 42.51 27.08 -12.96
N VAL A 11 43.44 26.52 -13.73
CA VAL A 11 43.77 25.10 -13.85
C VAL A 11 44.87 24.79 -12.82
N ALA A 12 44.75 23.68 -12.10
CA ALA A 12 45.90 23.00 -11.52
C ALA A 12 45.76 21.50 -11.77
N LEU A 13 46.64 21.02 -12.66
CA LEU A 13 46.89 19.62 -12.97
C LEU A 13 47.53 18.91 -11.77
N PHE A 14 47.10 17.67 -11.50
CA PHE A 14 47.97 16.66 -10.91
C PHE A 14 48.03 15.46 -11.86
N ILE A 15 49.20 15.28 -12.48
CA ILE A 15 49.58 14.13 -13.30
C ILE A 15 50.68 13.36 -12.56
N GLY A 16 50.55 12.03 -12.57
CA GLY A 16 51.65 11.06 -12.53
C GLY A 16 51.96 10.50 -11.14
N ASN A 17 52.24 9.20 -10.95
CA ASN A 17 52.49 8.11 -11.88
C ASN A 17 52.34 6.74 -11.18
N LEU A 18 52.19 5.71 -12.02
CA LEU A 18 52.26 4.26 -11.77
C LEU A 18 53.50 3.84 -10.95
N PHE A 19 53.44 2.69 -10.26
CA PHE A 19 54.07 1.43 -10.67
C PHE A 19 53.88 0.27 -9.63
N THR A 20 53.28 -0.81 -10.13
CA THR A 20 53.53 -2.26 -9.94
C THR A 20 53.96 -2.90 -8.60
N SER A 21 53.21 -3.96 -8.26
CA SER A 21 53.64 -5.32 -7.85
C SER A 21 54.49 -5.53 -6.59
N CYS A 22 53.97 -6.32 -5.65
CA CYS A 22 54.75 -7.40 -5.05
C CYS A 22 53.85 -8.51 -4.47
N ASN A 23 54.00 -9.72 -5.01
CA ASN A 23 53.59 -10.97 -4.39
C ASN A 23 54.31 -11.17 -3.06
N LYS A 24 53.63 -11.74 -2.06
CA LYS A 24 54.25 -12.57 -1.03
C LYS A 24 53.41 -13.81 -0.80
N ALA A 25 54.02 -14.94 -1.14
CA ALA A 25 53.64 -16.28 -0.75
C ALA A 25 53.75 -16.46 0.77
N LEU A 26 52.87 -17.26 1.35
CA LEU A 26 53.10 -17.98 2.60
C LEU A 26 52.51 -19.39 2.47
N GLU A 27 53.46 -20.31 2.31
CA GLU A 27 53.58 -21.69 2.78
C GLU A 27 52.36 -22.63 2.84
N VAL A 28 52.53 -23.70 2.05
CA VAL A 28 51.85 -24.99 2.05
C VAL A 28 52.36 -25.81 3.23
N ASP A 29 51.46 -26.41 4.01
CA ASP A 29 51.75 -27.67 4.72
C ASP A 29 51.01 -28.81 4.01
N ASN A 30 51.79 -29.84 3.70
CA ASN A 30 51.46 -30.97 2.85
C ASN A 30 51.34 -32.20 3.75
N SER A 31 50.12 -32.71 3.92
CA SER A 31 49.93 -34.10 4.32
C SER A 31 49.02 -34.78 3.29
N ALA A 32 49.67 -35.47 2.36
CA ALA A 32 49.07 -36.27 1.30
C ALA A 32 48.49 -37.58 1.84
N VAL A 33 47.32 -38.00 1.37
CA VAL A 33 47.02 -39.42 1.06
C VAL A 33 45.99 -39.48 -0.09
N TYR A 34 46.31 -40.33 -1.07
CA TYR A 34 45.62 -40.67 -2.34
C TYR A 34 44.21 -41.27 -2.13
N ILE A 35 43.30 -41.21 -3.12
CA ILE A 35 42.98 -42.34 -4.03
C ILE A 35 41.98 -41.94 -5.13
N GLU A 36 42.29 -42.42 -6.35
CA GLU A 36 41.51 -42.79 -7.56
C GLU A 36 40.60 -41.79 -8.32
N GLU A 37 41.02 -41.53 -9.57
CA GLU A 37 40.19 -41.09 -10.69
C GLU A 37 39.25 -42.22 -11.13
N ASN A 38 37.97 -41.91 -11.34
CA ASN A 38 37.08 -42.67 -12.21
C ASN A 38 36.22 -41.68 -13.04
N GLU A 39 36.21 -41.91 -14.35
CA GLU A 39 35.46 -41.15 -15.36
C GLU A 39 33.94 -41.40 -15.34
N PHE A 40 33.23 -40.42 -15.90
CA PHE A 40 31.89 -40.46 -16.51
C PHE A 40 30.64 -40.46 -15.59
N ASP A 41 29.83 -39.39 -15.65
CA ASP A 41 28.65 -39.35 -16.54
C ASP A 41 27.96 -37.96 -16.51
N SER A 42 27.47 -37.53 -17.66
CA SER A 42 26.81 -36.26 -17.90
C SER A 42 25.32 -36.32 -17.54
N HIS A 43 24.91 -35.73 -16.42
CA HIS A 43 23.49 -35.40 -16.20
C HIS A 43 23.29 -34.04 -15.54
N GLN A 44 22.39 -33.26 -16.17
CA GLN A 44 21.93 -31.92 -15.81
C GLN A 44 21.61 -31.75 -14.32
N SER A 45 22.24 -30.78 -13.65
CA SER A 45 21.70 -30.19 -12.43
C SER A 45 20.97 -28.89 -12.76
N LYS A 46 19.66 -29.00 -13.01
CA LYS A 46 18.76 -27.86 -12.75
C LYS A 46 18.78 -27.60 -11.25
N SER A 47 19.16 -26.39 -10.86
CA SER A 47 19.08 -25.94 -9.47
C SER A 47 17.62 -25.95 -9.02
N ASN A 48 17.23 -26.99 -8.27
CA ASN A 48 15.97 -27.04 -7.55
C ASN A 48 16.07 -26.10 -6.34
N ILE A 49 15.63 -24.85 -6.52
CA ILE A 49 15.21 -24.03 -5.38
C ILE A 49 13.87 -24.62 -4.91
N PRO A 50 13.71 -25.00 -3.64
CA PRO A 50 12.44 -25.50 -3.15
C PRO A 50 11.39 -24.40 -3.28
N LEU A 51 10.34 -24.65 -4.05
CA LEU A 51 9.11 -23.86 -4.00
C LEU A 51 8.51 -24.08 -2.61
N VAL A 52 8.70 -23.11 -1.73
CA VAL A 52 8.06 -23.09 -0.42
C VAL A 52 6.56 -23.00 -0.65
N ASN A 53 5.82 -23.99 -0.14
CA ASN A 53 4.37 -24.07 -0.27
C ASN A 53 3.74 -23.02 0.66
N ASN A 54 3.48 -21.82 0.15
CA ASN A 54 3.08 -20.62 0.93
C ASN A 54 1.80 -20.78 1.76
N ARG A 55 0.99 -21.82 1.52
CA ARG A 55 -0.27 -22.05 2.25
C ARG A 55 -0.09 -22.50 3.70
N GLU A 56 1.02 -23.15 4.05
CA GLU A 56 1.24 -23.60 5.44
C GLU A 56 1.54 -22.45 6.41
N THR A 57 1.87 -21.25 5.91
CA THR A 57 2.30 -20.12 6.75
C THR A 57 1.19 -19.10 7.05
N ILE A 58 0.11 -19.06 6.25
CA ILE A 58 -0.98 -18.09 6.42
C ILE A 58 -2.21 -18.82 6.94
N SER A 59 -2.37 -18.82 8.26
CA SER A 59 -3.61 -19.21 8.93
C SER A 59 -4.76 -18.29 8.49
N ARG A 60 -6.01 -18.78 8.43
CA ARG A 60 -7.20 -17.93 8.22
C ARG A 60 -7.38 -16.80 9.26
N ASN A 61 -6.59 -16.82 10.34
CA ASN A 61 -6.54 -15.77 11.36
C ASN A 61 -5.27 -14.90 11.25
N PHE A 62 -4.61 -14.89 10.10
CA PHE A 62 -3.41 -14.09 9.89
C PHE A 62 -3.75 -12.60 9.96
N ASP A 63 -2.92 -11.87 10.69
CA ASP A 63 -3.11 -10.45 10.92
C ASP A 63 -2.36 -9.68 9.83
N PHE A 64 -3.11 -9.15 8.87
CA PHE A 64 -2.60 -8.33 7.76
C PHE A 64 -2.64 -6.82 8.07
N LEU A 65 -2.78 -6.43 9.34
CA LEU A 65 -2.85 -5.01 9.69
C LEU A 65 -1.50 -4.32 9.43
N PRO A 66 -1.53 -3.11 8.83
CA PRO A 66 -0.34 -2.27 8.74
C PRO A 66 0.21 -1.89 10.12
N SER A 67 1.47 -1.47 10.12
CA SER A 67 2.05 -0.69 11.21
C SER A 67 1.26 0.62 11.43
N SER A 68 1.29 1.16 12.65
CA SER A 68 0.67 2.45 12.98
C SER A 68 1.73 3.45 13.40
N THR A 69 1.78 4.60 12.72
CA THR A 69 2.73 5.67 13.05
C THR A 69 2.26 6.48 14.25
N THR A 70 0.96 6.46 14.53
CA THR A 70 0.29 7.21 15.61
C THR A 70 0.04 6.38 16.86
N LYS A 71 0.12 5.05 16.73
CA LYS A 71 -0.20 4.03 17.74
C LYS A 71 -1.67 4.03 18.19
N GLN A 72 -2.56 4.68 17.43
CA GLN A 72 -4.00 4.72 17.72
C GLN A 72 -4.78 3.81 16.79
N ILE A 73 -4.83 2.53 17.14
CA ILE A 73 -5.62 1.53 16.43
C ILE A 73 -7.06 1.54 16.96
N VAL A 74 -8.02 1.75 16.08
CA VAL A 74 -9.46 1.68 16.35
C VAL A 74 -10.05 0.47 15.63
N LYS A 75 -10.61 -0.45 16.41
CA LYS A 75 -11.21 -1.70 15.89
C LYS A 75 -12.72 -1.60 15.85
N HIS A 76 -13.27 -1.72 14.65
CA HIS A 76 -14.68 -2.02 14.42
C HIS A 76 -14.84 -3.49 14.04
N GLN A 77 -16.07 -3.96 13.89
CA GLN A 77 -16.31 -5.39 13.70
C GLN A 77 -15.78 -5.90 12.35
N TYR A 78 -15.87 -5.08 11.31
CA TYR A 78 -15.57 -5.49 9.92
C TYR A 78 -14.46 -4.66 9.26
N TYR A 79 -13.92 -3.65 9.95
CA TYR A 79 -12.73 -2.93 9.53
C TYR A 79 -11.95 -2.45 10.76
N THR A 80 -10.67 -2.18 10.56
CA THR A 80 -9.78 -1.56 11.56
C THR A 80 -9.12 -0.35 10.93
N LEU A 81 -8.84 0.67 11.71
CA LEU A 81 -8.13 1.85 11.25
C LEU A 81 -7.04 2.26 12.22
N SER A 82 -6.03 2.98 11.72
CA SER A 82 -5.12 3.77 12.53
C SER A 82 -5.47 5.24 12.37
N TYR A 83 -5.81 5.94 13.47
CA TYR A 83 -6.25 7.34 13.42
C TYR A 83 -5.09 8.31 13.68
N ASN A 84 -5.01 9.37 12.89
CA ASN A 84 -4.04 10.44 13.04
C ASN A 84 -4.72 11.76 13.43
N GLU A 85 -4.58 12.09 14.71
CA GLU A 85 -5.16 13.30 15.32
C GLU A 85 -4.74 14.59 14.60
N SER A 86 -3.47 14.68 14.18
CA SER A 86 -2.97 15.90 13.53
C SER A 86 -3.61 16.18 12.17
N HIS A 87 -4.20 15.14 11.56
CA HIS A 87 -4.88 15.21 10.27
C HIS A 87 -6.40 15.03 10.38
N GLU A 88 -6.90 14.71 11.57
CA GLU A 88 -8.29 14.38 11.86
C GLU A 88 -8.89 13.32 10.94
N GLN A 89 -8.08 12.30 10.61
CA GLN A 89 -8.39 11.23 9.65
C GLN A 89 -7.64 9.96 9.99
N ALA A 90 -8.12 8.84 9.48
CA ALA A 90 -7.33 7.61 9.45
C ALA A 90 -6.11 7.76 8.51
N GLU A 91 -4.93 7.38 8.98
CA GLU A 91 -3.74 7.20 8.11
C GLU A 91 -3.86 5.94 7.25
N TRP A 92 -4.63 4.95 7.73
CA TRP A 92 -5.08 3.82 6.93
C TRP A 92 -6.35 3.20 7.55
N VAL A 93 -7.17 2.60 6.69
CA VAL A 93 -8.28 1.70 7.03
C VAL A 93 -8.01 0.37 6.34
N ALA A 94 -8.14 -0.72 7.07
CA ALA A 94 -7.90 -2.07 6.60
C ALA A 94 -9.11 -2.97 6.88
N TYR A 95 -9.52 -3.75 5.88
CA TYR A 95 -10.70 -4.60 5.94
C TYR A 95 -10.61 -5.79 4.97
N GLU A 96 -11.35 -6.84 5.29
CA GLU A 96 -11.51 -7.99 4.41
C GLU A 96 -12.81 -7.83 3.61
N LEU A 97 -12.72 -7.96 2.29
CA LEU A 97 -13.87 -7.95 1.40
C LEU A 97 -14.11 -9.35 0.85
N LYS A 98 -15.02 -10.09 1.48
CA LYS A 98 -15.38 -11.44 1.06
C LYS A 98 -16.31 -11.41 -0.14
N LYS A 99 -16.25 -12.44 -0.97
CA LYS A 99 -17.24 -12.69 -2.02
C LYS A 99 -18.68 -12.63 -1.50
N ASP A 100 -18.94 -13.22 -0.34
CA ASP A 100 -20.28 -13.24 0.28
C ASP A 100 -20.73 -11.90 0.85
N TYR A 101 -19.82 -10.92 0.99
CA TYR A 101 -20.15 -9.55 1.41
C TYR A 101 -20.74 -8.71 0.27
N ILE A 102 -20.52 -9.12 -0.98
CA ILE A 102 -21.03 -8.42 -2.15
C ILE A 102 -22.53 -8.67 -2.29
N LYS A 103 -23.31 -7.81 -1.64
CA LYS A 103 -24.77 -7.75 -1.68
C LYS A 103 -25.21 -6.40 -2.21
N ASN A 104 -26.46 -6.33 -2.67
CA ASN A 104 -27.14 -5.07 -2.94
C ASN A 104 -28.31 -4.98 -1.96
N SER A 105 -28.07 -4.28 -0.86
CA SER A 105 -29.05 -4.10 0.20
C SER A 105 -29.61 -2.69 0.15
N ASN A 106 -30.93 -2.56 0.15
CA ASN A 106 -31.60 -1.25 0.15
C ASN A 106 -31.67 -0.64 1.56
N PHE A 107 -30.57 -0.62 2.30
CA PHE A 107 -30.54 -0.02 3.62
C PHE A 107 -30.76 1.48 3.56
N LYS A 108 -31.48 2.02 4.53
CA LYS A 108 -31.64 3.47 4.67
C LYS A 108 -30.29 4.06 5.10
N ARG A 109 -29.76 4.97 4.29
CA ARG A 109 -28.53 5.70 4.59
C ARG A 109 -28.60 6.40 5.96
N PRO A 110 -27.69 6.12 6.91
CA PRO A 110 -27.62 6.80 8.19
C PRO A 110 -26.97 8.19 8.05
N PHE A 111 -26.97 8.93 9.16
CA PHE A 111 -26.19 10.17 9.26
C PHE A 111 -24.72 9.86 9.53
N PHE A 112 -23.84 10.76 9.09
CA PHE A 112 -22.45 10.73 9.54
C PHE A 112 -22.38 11.18 11.00
N ILE A 113 -21.63 10.44 11.80
CA ILE A 113 -21.46 10.67 13.23
C ILE A 113 -19.99 10.49 13.63
N GLU A 114 -19.61 11.16 14.70
CA GLU A 114 -18.28 11.05 15.30
C GLU A 114 -18.04 9.64 15.87
N ASP A 115 -16.83 9.12 15.70
CA ASP A 115 -16.39 7.83 16.23
C ASP A 115 -15.88 8.00 17.65
N VAL A 116 -16.66 7.52 18.61
CA VAL A 116 -16.33 7.58 20.04
C VAL A 116 -15.21 6.60 20.43
N LYS A 117 -14.80 5.68 19.54
CA LYS A 117 -13.66 4.79 19.80
C LYS A 117 -12.31 5.45 19.51
N VAL A 118 -12.30 6.55 18.75
CA VAL A 118 -11.14 7.44 18.67
C VAL A 118 -10.97 8.14 20.02
N LYS A 119 -9.74 8.20 20.54
CA LYS A 119 -9.43 8.66 21.90
C LYS A 119 -9.91 10.08 22.18
N THR A 120 -9.83 10.95 21.19
CA THR A 120 -10.28 12.36 21.23
C THR A 120 -11.69 12.54 20.65
N GLY A 121 -12.28 11.48 20.09
CA GLY A 121 -13.39 11.54 19.15
C GLY A 121 -12.92 11.94 17.75
N SER A 122 -13.43 11.30 16.70
CA SER A 122 -13.10 11.75 15.34
C SER A 122 -13.77 13.06 14.98
N ALA A 123 -13.22 13.78 13.99
CA ALA A 123 -13.71 15.10 13.62
C ALA A 123 -15.20 15.13 13.25
N ASP A 124 -15.85 16.24 13.63
CA ASP A 124 -17.26 16.47 13.34
C ASP A 124 -17.52 16.56 11.82
N TRP A 125 -18.58 15.91 11.33
CA TRP A 125 -18.98 15.96 9.92
C TRP A 125 -19.25 17.39 9.42
N ARG A 126 -19.52 18.33 10.34
CA ARG A 126 -19.73 19.75 10.05
C ARG A 126 -18.49 20.44 9.46
N ASN A 127 -17.28 19.89 9.64
CA ASN A 127 -16.06 20.41 9.00
C ASN A 127 -16.14 20.40 7.46
N TYR A 128 -17.02 19.57 6.89
CA TYR A 128 -17.25 19.46 5.46
C TYR A 128 -18.30 20.45 4.93
N LYS A 129 -19.04 21.15 5.81
CA LYS A 129 -20.07 22.11 5.39
C LYS A 129 -19.43 23.30 4.68
N ASN A 130 -20.08 23.75 3.61
CA ASN A 130 -19.63 24.88 2.79
C ASN A 130 -18.22 24.71 2.19
N THR A 131 -17.78 23.45 2.04
CA THR A 131 -16.57 23.10 1.32
C THR A 131 -16.93 22.48 -0.03
N ILE A 132 -15.95 22.35 -0.92
CA ILE A 132 -16.10 21.64 -2.20
C ILE A 132 -15.91 20.12 -2.07
N TYR A 133 -15.58 19.62 -0.87
CA TYR A 133 -15.20 18.24 -0.64
C TYR A 133 -16.38 17.40 -0.16
N ASP A 134 -16.37 16.16 -0.61
CA ASP A 134 -17.24 15.11 -0.13
C ASP A 134 -16.72 14.52 1.17
N LYS A 135 -17.68 13.99 1.93
CA LYS A 135 -17.41 12.98 2.97
C LYS A 135 -17.17 11.64 2.26
N GLY A 136 -15.96 11.48 1.73
CA GLY A 136 -15.54 10.30 0.99
C GLY A 136 -15.21 9.16 1.94
N HIS A 137 -15.70 7.96 1.66
CA HIS A 137 -15.43 6.79 2.49
C HIS A 137 -14.04 6.22 2.17
N LEU A 138 -13.35 5.72 3.20
CA LEU A 138 -12.16 4.90 3.03
C LEU A 138 -12.55 3.41 2.89
N CYS A 139 -13.24 2.86 3.90
CA CYS A 139 -14.03 1.63 3.78
C CYS A 139 -15.42 1.96 3.19
N PRO A 140 -15.73 1.56 1.94
CA PRO A 140 -16.94 1.96 1.25
C PRO A 140 -18.19 1.34 1.88
N ALA A 141 -19.28 2.11 1.97
CA ALA A 141 -20.57 1.61 2.44
C ALA A 141 -21.08 0.41 1.61
N GLY A 142 -20.88 0.46 0.28
CA GLY A 142 -21.26 -0.62 -0.64
C GLY A 142 -20.48 -1.93 -0.46
N ASP A 143 -19.33 -1.89 0.23
CA ASP A 143 -18.55 -3.08 0.57
C ASP A 143 -19.10 -3.77 1.85
N MET A 144 -19.96 -3.08 2.61
CA MET A 144 -20.50 -3.50 3.91
C MET A 144 -22.02 -3.73 3.91
N GLU A 145 -22.65 -3.84 2.74
CA GLU A 145 -24.11 -4.00 2.60
C GLU A 145 -24.66 -5.37 3.04
N PHE A 146 -23.80 -6.34 3.39
CA PHE A 146 -24.22 -7.65 3.88
C PHE A 146 -24.76 -7.63 5.32
N ASN A 147 -24.46 -6.59 6.09
CA ASN A 147 -24.86 -6.46 7.50
C ASN A 147 -25.17 -4.98 7.81
N LEU A 148 -26.29 -4.70 8.48
CA LEU A 148 -26.72 -3.32 8.74
C LEU A 148 -25.76 -2.58 9.68
N ASP A 149 -25.21 -3.25 10.69
CA ASP A 149 -24.26 -2.64 11.62
C ASP A 149 -22.93 -2.37 10.90
N ALA A 150 -22.45 -3.30 10.07
CA ALA A 150 -21.28 -3.09 9.22
C ALA A 150 -21.46 -1.88 8.29
N TYR A 151 -22.62 -1.78 7.64
CA TYR A 151 -22.98 -0.65 6.79
C TYR A 151 -22.99 0.67 7.58
N ASN A 152 -23.63 0.70 8.76
CA ASN A 152 -23.71 1.89 9.60
C ASN A 152 -22.34 2.33 10.11
N ASP A 153 -21.47 1.40 10.49
CA ASP A 153 -20.10 1.69 10.96
C ASP A 153 -19.28 2.42 9.89
N THR A 154 -19.58 2.26 8.59
CA THR A 154 -18.88 3.01 7.53
C THR A 154 -19.14 4.52 7.56
N PHE A 155 -20.17 4.98 8.28
CA PHE A 155 -20.55 6.39 8.40
C PHE A 155 -19.92 7.09 9.62
N PHE A 156 -19.09 6.39 10.40
CA PHE A 156 -18.23 7.03 11.37
C PHE A 156 -17.23 7.96 10.68
N THR A 157 -17.07 9.20 11.17
CA THR A 157 -16.18 10.19 10.52
C THR A 157 -14.70 9.81 10.59
N SER A 158 -14.31 8.88 11.46
CA SER A 158 -12.98 8.26 11.46
C SER A 158 -12.66 7.50 10.16
N ASN A 159 -13.68 7.02 9.44
CA ASN A 159 -13.60 6.37 8.13
C ASN A 159 -13.78 7.35 6.95
N ILE A 160 -13.82 8.66 7.20
CA ILE A 160 -14.15 9.67 6.20
C ILE A 160 -12.98 10.60 5.93
N SER A 161 -12.75 10.90 4.64
CA SER A 161 -11.69 11.80 4.18
C SER A 161 -12.20 12.81 3.15
N PRO A 162 -11.64 14.05 3.08
CA PRO A 162 -11.99 15.05 2.08
C PRO A 162 -11.61 14.64 0.66
N GLN A 163 -12.61 14.19 -0.09
CA GLN A 163 -12.47 13.80 -1.49
C GLN A 163 -13.12 14.83 -2.41
N LYS A 164 -12.47 15.22 -3.51
CA LYS A 164 -13.14 16.05 -4.52
C LYS A 164 -14.31 15.27 -5.12
N ARG A 165 -15.45 15.92 -5.36
CA ARG A 165 -16.66 15.28 -5.92
C ARG A 165 -16.38 14.48 -7.19
N SER A 166 -15.58 15.02 -8.12
CA SER A 166 -15.23 14.37 -9.39
C SER A 166 -14.25 13.19 -9.22
N PHE A 167 -13.46 13.19 -8.15
CA PHE A 167 -12.62 12.06 -7.77
C PHE A 167 -13.47 10.94 -7.16
N ASN A 168 -14.26 11.28 -6.12
CA ASN A 168 -15.09 10.36 -5.35
C ASN A 168 -16.09 9.60 -6.25
N ASN A 169 -16.92 10.34 -6.99
CA ASN A 169 -17.92 9.75 -7.89
C ASN A 169 -17.32 9.21 -9.19
N GLY A 170 -16.06 9.54 -9.48
CA GLY A 170 -15.35 9.20 -10.71
C GLY A 170 -14.38 8.05 -10.50
N VAL A 171 -13.08 8.35 -10.56
CA VAL A 171 -12.02 7.34 -10.55
C VAL A 171 -12.03 6.47 -9.30
N TRP A 172 -12.36 7.04 -8.13
CA TRP A 172 -12.39 6.29 -6.89
C TRP A 172 -13.51 5.26 -6.87
N ASN A 173 -14.74 5.66 -7.20
CA ASN A 173 -15.87 4.73 -7.35
C ASN A 173 -15.62 3.66 -8.45
N ARG A 174 -14.95 4.00 -9.57
CA ARG A 174 -14.55 2.97 -10.56
C ARG A 174 -13.60 1.94 -9.95
N LEU A 175 -12.64 2.39 -9.14
CA LEU A 175 -11.70 1.52 -8.45
C LEU A 175 -12.44 0.64 -7.43
N GLU A 176 -13.33 1.20 -6.61
CA GLU A 176 -14.15 0.44 -5.66
C GLU A 176 -15.00 -0.63 -6.34
N GLN A 177 -15.62 -0.31 -7.49
CA GLN A 177 -16.36 -1.31 -8.27
C GLN A 177 -15.45 -2.44 -8.78
N LYS A 178 -14.22 -2.11 -9.20
CA LYS A 178 -13.25 -3.11 -9.65
C LYS A 178 -12.74 -3.98 -8.49
N VAL A 179 -12.55 -3.39 -7.31
CA VAL A 179 -12.23 -4.10 -6.05
C VAL A 179 -13.33 -5.10 -5.71
N ARG A 180 -14.62 -4.70 -5.75
CA ARG A 180 -15.75 -5.63 -5.57
C ARG A 180 -15.78 -6.75 -6.60
N TYR A 181 -15.47 -6.45 -7.87
CA TYR A 181 -15.34 -7.49 -8.89
C TYR A 181 -14.24 -8.50 -8.55
N TRP A 182 -13.07 -8.03 -8.10
CA TRP A 182 -11.97 -8.91 -7.69
C TRP A 182 -12.29 -9.72 -6.45
N ALA A 183 -13.00 -9.17 -5.45
CA ALA A 183 -13.48 -9.91 -4.29
C ALA A 183 -14.35 -11.12 -4.70
N VAL A 184 -15.22 -10.97 -5.70
CA VAL A 184 -16.01 -12.09 -6.22
C VAL A 184 -15.14 -13.08 -7.00
N LYS A 185 -14.21 -12.58 -7.81
CA LYS A 185 -13.36 -13.40 -8.69
C LYS A 185 -12.35 -14.25 -7.92
N TYR A 186 -11.81 -13.72 -6.83
CA TYR A 186 -10.73 -14.30 -6.05
C TYR A 186 -11.19 -14.80 -4.68
N ASP A 187 -12.49 -15.06 -4.51
CA ASP A 187 -13.08 -15.59 -3.26
C ASP A 187 -12.83 -14.74 -2.00
N GLY A 188 -12.45 -13.48 -2.18
CA GLY A 188 -12.10 -12.56 -1.12
C GLY A 188 -10.86 -11.76 -1.49
N ILE A 189 -10.71 -10.59 -0.91
CA ILE A 189 -9.48 -9.79 -0.96
C ILE A 189 -9.32 -9.04 0.36
N TYR A 190 -8.08 -8.86 0.80
CA TYR A 190 -7.74 -7.93 1.87
C TYR A 190 -7.47 -6.55 1.27
N VAL A 191 -8.01 -5.51 1.88
CA VAL A 191 -7.96 -4.13 1.38
C VAL A 191 -7.38 -3.23 2.45
N ILE A 192 -6.33 -2.46 2.11
CA ILE A 192 -5.82 -1.35 2.91
C ILE A 192 -5.96 -0.07 2.10
N THR A 193 -6.41 1.02 2.70
CA THR A 193 -6.66 2.26 1.96
C THR A 193 -6.56 3.50 2.86
N GLY A 194 -6.21 4.64 2.28
CA GLY A 194 -6.04 5.88 3.03
C GLY A 194 -5.71 7.05 2.12
N GLY A 195 -5.62 8.25 2.71
CA GLY A 195 -4.97 9.39 2.08
C GLY A 195 -3.46 9.36 2.35
N VAL A 196 -2.66 9.90 1.44
CA VAL A 196 -1.26 10.23 1.79
C VAL A 196 -1.31 11.47 2.67
N LEU A 197 -0.92 11.32 3.93
CA LEU A 197 -1.00 12.37 4.95
C LEU A 197 0.39 12.95 5.22
N ASP A 198 0.53 14.25 4.96
CA ASP A 198 1.75 14.99 5.26
C ASP A 198 1.44 16.37 5.85
N SER A 199 2.40 16.96 6.55
CA SER A 199 2.21 18.21 7.28
C SER A 199 1.96 19.46 6.41
N SER A 200 2.18 19.37 5.09
CA SER A 200 2.00 20.49 4.15
C SER A 200 0.58 20.57 3.57
N LEU A 201 -0.26 19.55 3.83
CA LEU A 201 -1.61 19.49 3.32
C LEU A 201 -2.46 20.68 3.78
N THR A 202 -3.30 21.18 2.86
CA THR A 202 -4.36 22.13 3.21
C THR A 202 -5.40 21.47 4.11
N THR A 203 -6.15 22.27 4.86
CA THR A 203 -7.13 21.78 5.84
C THR A 203 -8.50 22.42 5.66
N ILE A 204 -9.56 21.73 6.07
CA ILE A 204 -10.93 22.24 6.09
C ILE A 204 -11.53 22.27 7.51
N GLY A 205 -12.52 23.14 7.69
CA GLY A 205 -13.31 23.21 8.92
C GLY A 205 -12.54 23.76 10.13
N ARG A 206 -13.18 23.69 11.30
CA ARG A 206 -12.66 24.21 12.57
C ARG A 206 -11.61 23.28 13.19
N GLU A 207 -11.76 21.98 12.96
CA GLU A 207 -10.86 20.92 13.46
C GLU A 207 -9.66 20.71 12.52
N LYS A 208 -9.58 21.46 11.41
CA LYS A 208 -8.47 21.42 10.45
C LYS A 208 -8.25 20.02 9.86
N VAL A 209 -9.33 19.38 9.41
CA VAL A 209 -9.28 18.10 8.70
C VAL A 209 -8.43 18.25 7.45
N SER A 210 -7.32 17.51 7.36
CA SER A 210 -6.40 17.62 6.23
C SER A 210 -7.05 17.16 4.92
N VAL A 211 -6.62 17.70 3.79
CA VAL A 211 -7.13 17.30 2.47
C VAL A 211 -6.02 16.57 1.73
N PRO A 212 -6.06 15.23 1.63
CA PRO A 212 -5.04 14.47 0.91
C PRO A 212 -4.99 14.88 -0.57
N GLU A 213 -3.78 15.05 -1.11
CA GLU A 213 -3.56 15.26 -2.54
C GLU A 213 -3.65 13.94 -3.33
N TYR A 214 -3.36 12.82 -2.67
CA TYR A 214 -3.42 11.47 -3.21
C TYR A 214 -4.12 10.53 -2.24
N PHE A 215 -4.80 9.54 -2.80
CA PHE A 215 -5.35 8.41 -2.07
C PHE A 215 -4.70 7.13 -2.56
N PHE A 216 -4.45 6.22 -1.64
CA PHE A 216 -3.94 4.90 -1.95
C PHE A 216 -4.94 3.80 -1.63
N LYS A 217 -4.84 2.70 -2.37
CA LYS A 217 -5.51 1.44 -2.06
C LYS A 217 -4.58 0.30 -2.42
N ILE A 218 -4.34 -0.60 -1.47
CA ILE A 218 -3.47 -1.76 -1.59
C ILE A 218 -4.35 -2.99 -1.38
N LEU A 219 -4.24 -3.95 -2.28
CA LEU A 219 -5.03 -5.18 -2.25
C LEU A 219 -4.10 -6.39 -2.16
N LEU A 220 -4.45 -7.34 -1.31
CA LEU A 220 -3.82 -8.65 -1.23
C LEU A 220 -4.88 -9.74 -1.52
N ASP A 221 -4.55 -10.65 -2.43
CA ASP A 221 -5.31 -11.85 -2.72
C ASP A 221 -4.48 -13.08 -2.30
N ASP A 222 -5.03 -13.87 -1.39
CA ASP A 222 -4.45 -15.09 -0.83
C ASP A 222 -5.20 -16.38 -1.24
N SER A 223 -6.16 -16.28 -2.17
CA SER A 223 -6.99 -17.42 -2.60
C SER A 223 -6.26 -18.44 -3.47
N GLY A 224 -5.18 -18.01 -4.13
CA GLY A 224 -4.37 -18.81 -5.04
C GLY A 224 -3.38 -19.75 -4.36
N GLU A 225 -2.47 -20.33 -5.15
CA GLU A 225 -1.24 -20.95 -4.64
C GLU A 225 -0.19 -19.89 -4.29
N GLU A 226 -0.18 -18.80 -5.06
CA GLU A 226 0.68 -17.63 -4.86
C GLU A 226 -0.14 -16.43 -4.38
N LEU A 227 0.42 -15.69 -3.43
CA LEU A 227 -0.11 -14.38 -3.04
C LEU A 227 0.02 -13.40 -4.20
N LYS A 228 -0.99 -12.55 -4.38
CA LYS A 228 -0.91 -11.42 -5.31
C LYS A 228 -1.19 -10.13 -4.58
N MET A 229 -0.39 -9.11 -4.89
CA MET A 229 -0.54 -7.77 -4.35
C MET A 229 -0.67 -6.75 -5.48
N ILE A 230 -1.40 -5.67 -5.25
CA ILE A 230 -1.45 -4.51 -6.15
C ILE A 230 -1.67 -3.22 -5.36
N GLY A 231 -0.85 -2.21 -5.62
CA GLY A 231 -0.98 -0.87 -5.07
C GLY A 231 -1.52 0.11 -6.09
N PHE A 232 -2.42 0.99 -5.66
CA PHE A 232 -2.90 2.14 -6.43
C PHE A 232 -2.54 3.42 -5.71
N LEU A 233 -2.09 4.43 -6.45
CA LEU A 233 -1.92 5.80 -5.98
C LEU A 233 -2.65 6.75 -6.93
N VAL A 234 -3.76 7.32 -6.48
CA VAL A 234 -4.68 8.09 -7.32
C VAL A 234 -4.71 9.54 -6.84
N PRO A 235 -4.42 10.53 -7.72
CA PRO A 235 -4.56 11.93 -7.35
C PRO A 235 -6.01 12.26 -6.98
N ASN A 236 -6.22 13.06 -5.94
CA ASN A 236 -7.52 13.60 -5.51
C ASN A 236 -8.00 14.67 -6.51
N ALA A 237 -8.31 14.23 -7.73
CA ALA A 237 -8.71 15.03 -8.87
C ALA A 237 -9.56 14.20 -9.84
N GLU A 238 -10.21 14.88 -10.77
CA GLU A 238 -10.93 14.21 -11.84
C GLU A 238 -9.98 13.40 -12.71
N SER A 239 -10.41 12.18 -13.07
CA SER A 239 -9.66 11.35 -14.02
C SER A 239 -10.54 10.31 -14.71
N ASN A 240 -10.44 10.29 -16.04
CA ASN A 240 -11.01 9.26 -16.90
C ASN A 240 -9.95 8.26 -17.39
N LYS A 241 -8.72 8.33 -16.87
CA LYS A 241 -7.65 7.39 -17.23
C LYS A 241 -8.02 5.96 -16.79
N PRO A 242 -7.56 4.93 -17.51
CA PRO A 242 -7.75 3.55 -17.10
C PRO A 242 -7.11 3.26 -15.73
N LEU A 243 -7.72 2.39 -14.93
CA LEU A 243 -7.29 2.13 -13.55
C LEU A 243 -5.84 1.63 -13.46
N TYR A 244 -5.39 0.83 -14.42
CA TYR A 244 -4.01 0.32 -14.47
C TYR A 244 -2.96 1.44 -14.55
N SER A 245 -3.33 2.65 -15.00
CA SER A 245 -2.41 3.79 -15.07
C SER A 245 -2.08 4.41 -13.70
N PHE A 246 -2.78 3.98 -12.64
CA PHE A 246 -2.55 4.39 -11.26
C PHE A 246 -1.82 3.33 -10.43
N VAL A 247 -1.43 2.22 -11.05
CA VAL A 247 -0.74 1.15 -10.35
C VAL A 247 0.69 1.58 -10.05
N VAL A 248 1.09 1.41 -8.81
CA VAL A 248 2.44 1.67 -8.29
C VAL A 248 2.86 0.51 -7.39
N SER A 249 4.15 0.43 -7.09
CA SER A 249 4.65 -0.51 -6.08
C SER A 249 4.17 -0.11 -4.69
N VAL A 250 4.00 -1.08 -3.80
CA VAL A 250 3.66 -0.81 -2.39
C VAL A 250 4.84 -0.11 -1.70
N ASP A 251 6.09 -0.49 -2.01
CA ASP A 251 7.31 0.24 -1.59
C ASP A 251 7.21 1.76 -1.84
N HIS A 252 6.60 2.16 -2.97
CA HIS A 252 6.44 3.56 -3.29
C HIS A 252 5.44 4.25 -2.36
N ILE A 253 4.35 3.57 -2.01
CA ILE A 253 3.35 4.07 -1.07
C ILE A 253 3.96 4.13 0.33
N GLU A 254 4.69 3.11 0.77
CA GLU A 254 5.39 3.09 2.06
C GLU A 254 6.36 4.26 2.20
N LYS A 255 7.12 4.55 1.14
CA LYS A 255 8.03 5.70 1.12
C LYS A 255 7.30 7.04 1.32
N LEU A 256 6.06 7.15 0.83
CA LEU A 256 5.25 8.36 0.95
C LEU A 256 4.58 8.47 2.32
N THR A 257 4.21 7.35 2.93
CA THR A 257 3.40 7.32 4.16
C THR A 257 4.21 7.05 5.43
N GLY A 258 5.38 6.44 5.31
CA GLY A 258 6.15 5.90 6.43
C GLY A 258 5.49 4.70 7.12
N ILE A 259 4.48 4.08 6.49
CA ILE A 259 3.77 2.91 6.99
C ILE A 259 4.37 1.67 6.34
N ASP A 260 4.75 0.70 7.15
CA ASP A 260 4.94 -0.70 6.76
C ASP A 260 3.55 -1.38 6.67
N PHE A 261 3.15 -1.84 5.48
CA PHE A 261 1.76 -2.27 5.22
C PHE A 261 1.47 -3.72 5.57
N PHE A 262 2.44 -4.62 5.53
CA PHE A 262 2.24 -6.03 5.81
C PHE A 262 3.31 -6.63 6.74
N PRO A 263 3.63 -5.98 7.89
CA PRO A 263 4.83 -6.24 8.72
C PRO A 263 4.91 -7.65 9.32
N LYS A 264 3.85 -8.44 9.16
CA LYS A 264 3.73 -9.81 9.67
C LYS A 264 3.93 -10.86 8.59
N LEU A 265 3.91 -10.49 7.31
CA LEU A 265 4.31 -11.36 6.22
C LEU A 265 5.78 -11.75 6.40
N ASN A 266 6.16 -12.88 5.81
CA ASN A 266 7.58 -13.21 5.75
C ASN A 266 8.30 -12.17 4.89
N ASP A 267 9.39 -11.59 5.40
CA ASP A 267 10.15 -10.53 4.72
C ASP A 267 10.48 -10.88 3.27
N ASN A 268 10.82 -12.13 2.94
CA ASN A 268 11.14 -12.50 1.56
C ASN A 268 9.91 -12.44 0.64
N ILE A 269 8.74 -12.82 1.15
CA ILE A 269 7.47 -12.78 0.41
C ILE A 269 7.01 -11.34 0.27
N GLU A 270 7.03 -10.59 1.38
CA GLU A 270 6.68 -9.17 1.43
C GLU A 270 7.53 -8.35 0.44
N ASN A 271 8.86 -8.39 0.56
CA ASN A 271 9.77 -7.69 -0.35
C ASN A 271 9.59 -8.08 -1.82
N GLN A 272 9.14 -9.31 -2.11
CA GLN A 272 8.85 -9.74 -3.47
C GLN A 272 7.54 -9.15 -4.01
N LEU A 273 6.51 -9.08 -3.18
CA LEU A 273 5.21 -8.55 -3.53
C LEU A 273 5.23 -7.02 -3.64
N GLU A 274 5.86 -6.34 -2.68
CA GLU A 274 5.73 -4.90 -2.52
C GLU A 274 6.50 -4.10 -3.58
N LYS A 275 7.62 -4.63 -4.08
CA LYS A 275 8.36 -4.04 -5.21
C LYS A 275 7.61 -4.11 -6.54
N ASN A 276 6.60 -4.96 -6.66
CA ASN A 276 5.93 -5.22 -7.93
C ASN A 276 4.96 -4.09 -8.28
N ASN A 277 5.05 -3.58 -9.51
CA ASN A 277 4.15 -2.59 -10.07
C ASN A 277 3.42 -3.09 -11.33
N ASP A 278 3.53 -4.38 -11.65
CA ASP A 278 2.85 -5.01 -12.77
C ASP A 278 1.44 -5.44 -12.36
N TYR A 279 0.46 -5.04 -13.17
CA TYR A 279 -0.96 -5.34 -12.96
C TYR A 279 -1.44 -6.57 -13.73
N LYS A 280 -0.60 -7.23 -14.54
CA LYS A 280 -0.98 -8.35 -15.42
C LYS A 280 -1.57 -9.55 -14.69
N ASN A 281 -1.22 -9.75 -13.43
CA ASN A 281 -1.76 -10.83 -12.60
C ASN A 281 -3.18 -10.53 -12.05
N TRP A 282 -3.70 -9.34 -12.35
CA TRP A 282 -5.02 -8.87 -11.96
C TRP A 282 -5.92 -8.70 -13.19
N SER A 283 -7.19 -9.12 -13.07
CA SER A 283 -8.14 -9.09 -14.19
C SER A 283 -8.73 -7.69 -14.37
N PHE A 284 -8.11 -6.87 -15.22
CA PHE A 284 -8.64 -5.54 -15.58
C PHE A 284 -9.71 -5.60 -16.68
N ASN A 285 -9.62 -6.59 -17.57
CA ASN A 285 -10.56 -6.86 -18.65
C ASN A 285 -11.75 -7.71 -18.20
#